data_AF-A0A413VQS5-F1
#
_entry.id   AF-A0A413VQS5-F1
#
_cell.length_a   1.000
_cell.length_b   1.000
_cell.length_c   1.000
_cell.angle_alpha   90.00
_cell.angle_beta   90.00
_cell.angle_gamma   90.00
#
_symmetry.space_group_name_H-M   'P 1'
#
loop_
_entity.id
_entity.type
_entity.pdbx_description
1 polymer ?
#
loop_
_entity_poly.entity_id
_entity_poly.type
_entity_poly.pdbx_seq_one_letter_code
_entity_poly.pdbx_strand_id
1 'polypeptide(L)'
;MEDLKKKMSIDMNDKEIVFSKSIKAGKRIYYLDVKKNRKDEMFLAITESKKVIMGEGDDSQVSFEKHKIFLYKEDFDKFMTGLTQAIEYINDQQGHIVKEEELTEEVQPTDEIKIDIDFE
;
A
#
# COMPACT_ATOMS: atom_id res chain seq x y z
N MET A 1 -3.01 27.28 -2.36
CA MET A 1 -3.14 26.84 -3.78
C MET A 1 -2.34 25.56 -4.09
N GLU A 2 -1.41 25.12 -3.23
CA GLU A 2 -0.64 23.88 -3.46
C GLU A 2 -1.43 22.60 -3.14
N ASP A 3 -2.31 22.63 -2.13
CA ASP A 3 -3.10 21.45 -1.72
C ASP A 3 -4.11 20.98 -2.78
N LEU A 4 -4.68 21.90 -3.56
CA LEU A 4 -5.58 21.59 -4.68
C LEU A 4 -4.85 20.91 -5.85
N LYS A 5 -3.62 21.33 -6.15
CA LYS A 5 -2.78 20.67 -7.17
C LYS A 5 -2.36 19.27 -6.73
N LYS A 6 -2.08 19.08 -5.44
CA LYS A 6 -1.70 17.77 -4.87
C LYS A 6 -2.86 16.78 -4.86
N LYS A 7 -4.08 17.25 -4.56
CA LYS A 7 -5.30 16.41 -4.60
C LYS A 7 -5.64 15.95 -6.03
N MET A 8 -5.59 16.85 -7.00
CA MET A 8 -5.85 16.51 -8.41
C MET A 8 -4.85 15.54 -9.04
N SER A 9 -3.57 15.58 -8.64
CA SER A 9 -2.53 14.67 -9.16
C SER A 9 -2.56 13.28 -8.54
N ILE A 10 -3.20 13.12 -7.37
CA ILE A 10 -3.50 11.81 -6.76
C ILE A 10 -4.70 11.18 -7.48
N ASP A 11 -5.78 11.93 -7.70
CA ASP A 11 -7.00 11.45 -8.38
C ASP A 11 -6.75 11.00 -9.83
N MET A 12 -5.86 11.65 -10.58
CA MET A 12 -5.50 11.18 -11.93
C MET A 12 -4.67 9.89 -11.92
N ASN A 13 -3.88 9.66 -10.87
CA ASN A 13 -3.06 8.46 -10.75
C ASN A 13 -3.88 7.21 -10.36
N ASP A 14 -5.01 7.40 -9.69
CA ASP A 14 -5.89 6.29 -9.28
C ASP A 14 -6.82 5.85 -10.42
N LYS A 15 -7.15 6.73 -11.38
CA LYS A 15 -7.97 6.40 -12.56
C LYS A 15 -7.36 5.38 -13.52
N GLU A 16 -6.06 5.08 -13.40
CA GLU A 16 -5.35 4.09 -14.24
C GLU A 16 -5.05 2.77 -13.50
N ILE A 17 -5.55 2.59 -12.27
CA ILE A 17 -5.38 1.34 -11.51
C ILE A 17 -6.35 0.28 -12.05
N VAL A 18 -5.79 -0.80 -12.59
CA VAL A 18 -6.55 -1.94 -13.15
C VAL A 18 -6.79 -3.01 -12.07
N PHE A 19 -5.88 -3.13 -11.12
CA PHE A 19 -5.99 -4.05 -9.99
C PHE A 19 -5.25 -3.45 -8.79
N SER A 20 -5.79 -3.64 -7.59
CA SER A 20 -5.11 -3.24 -6.35
C SER A 20 -5.27 -4.32 -5.29
N LYS A 21 -4.18 -4.60 -4.58
CA LYS A 21 -4.18 -5.43 -3.38
C LYS A 21 -3.49 -4.68 -2.24
N SER A 22 -4.16 -4.61 -1.09
CA SER A 22 -3.56 -4.09 0.14
C SER A 22 -3.25 -5.22 1.12
N ILE A 23 -2.13 -5.09 1.83
CA ILE A 23 -1.63 -6.03 2.83
C ILE A 23 -1.32 -5.24 4.09
N LYS A 24 -2.08 -5.46 5.16
CA LYS A 24 -1.84 -4.82 6.46
C LYS A 24 -0.82 -5.65 7.24
N ALA A 25 0.19 -5.01 7.81
CA ALA A 25 1.25 -5.64 8.58
C ALA A 25 1.64 -4.74 9.78
N GLY A 26 0.80 -4.75 10.82
CA GLY A 26 0.97 -3.91 12.00
C GLY A 26 0.95 -2.41 11.68
N LYS A 27 2.07 -1.71 11.88
CA LYS A 27 2.20 -0.25 11.59
C LYS A 27 2.40 0.05 10.09
N ARG A 28 2.52 -0.97 9.25
CA ARG A 28 2.75 -0.85 7.81
C ARG A 28 1.55 -1.35 7.02
N ILE A 29 1.32 -0.74 5.87
CA ILE A 29 0.40 -1.23 4.85
C ILE A 29 1.18 -1.27 3.54
N TYR A 30 1.17 -2.40 2.86
CA TYR A 30 1.73 -2.54 1.52
C TYR A 30 0.59 -2.49 0.50
N TYR A 31 0.75 -1.69 -0.53
CA TYR A 31 -0.17 -1.60 -1.67
C TYR A 31 0.54 -2.15 -2.91
N LEU A 32 -0.11 -3.07 -3.60
CA LEU A 32 0.32 -3.68 -4.85
C LEU A 32 -0.69 -3.27 -5.93
N ASP A 33 -0.37 -2.20 -6.65
CA ASP A 33 -1.26 -1.64 -7.67
C ASP A 33 -0.76 -1.97 -9.07
N VAL A 34 -1.58 -2.62 -9.88
CA VAL A 34 -1.32 -2.79 -11.32
C VAL A 34 -1.91 -1.58 -12.04
N LYS A 35 -1.06 -0.83 -12.73
CA LYS A 35 -1.44 0.36 -13.49
C LYS A 35 -1.18 0.16 -14.97
N LYS A 36 -1.95 0.84 -15.82
CA LYS A 36 -1.70 0.93 -17.26
C LYS A 36 -1.10 2.27 -17.61
N ASN A 37 -0.08 2.27 -18.46
CA ASN A 37 0.41 3.50 -19.06
C ASN A 37 -0.45 3.89 -20.28
N ARG A 38 -0.14 5.03 -20.91
CA ARG A 38 -0.82 5.51 -22.13
C ARG A 38 -0.70 4.58 -23.36
N LYS A 39 0.20 3.60 -23.32
CA LYS A 39 0.39 2.59 -24.38
C LYS A 39 -0.31 1.26 -24.06
N ASP A 40 -1.20 1.25 -23.06
CA ASP A 40 -1.89 0.04 -22.57
C ASP A 40 -0.95 -1.02 -21.95
N GLU A 41 0.32 -0.67 -21.69
CA GLU A 41 1.27 -1.56 -21.02
C GLU A 41 1.05 -1.50 -19.51
N MET A 42 1.02 -2.68 -18.89
CA MET A 42 0.81 -2.82 -17.45
C MET A 42 2.12 -2.86 -16.69
N PHE A 43 2.17 -2.15 -15.55
CA PHE A 43 3.29 -2.14 -14.62
C PHE A 43 2.79 -2.18 -13.18
N LEU A 44 3.64 -2.61 -12.25
CA LEU A 44 3.32 -2.73 -10.83
C LEU A 44 3.86 -1.51 -10.07
N ALA A 45 3.02 -0.87 -9.27
CA ALA A 45 3.42 0.12 -8.28
C ALA A 45 3.31 -0.51 -6.88
N ILE A 46 4.45 -0.73 -6.23
CA ILE A 46 4.52 -1.26 -4.87
C ILE A 46 4.74 -0.08 -3.93
N THR A 47 3.83 0.12 -2.98
CA THR A 47 3.93 1.21 -1.99
C THR A 47 3.90 0.64 -0.58
N GLU A 48 4.94 0.85 0.21
CA GLU A 48 4.88 0.74 1.67
C GLU A 48 4.37 2.07 2.23
N SER A 49 3.37 2.03 3.11
CA SER A 49 2.92 3.16 3.92
C SER A 49 3.07 2.81 5.39
N LYS A 50 3.98 3.48 6.08
CA LYS A 50 4.31 3.26 7.49
C LYS A 50 3.71 4.38 8.34
N LYS A 51 2.90 4.02 9.33
CA LYS A 51 2.38 4.96 10.33
C LYS A 51 3.53 5.36 11.28
N VAL A 52 3.81 6.65 11.35
CA VAL A 52 4.77 7.26 12.27
C VAL A 52 3.97 8.09 13.28
N ILE A 53 4.31 7.94 14.56
CA ILE A 53 3.72 8.74 15.65
C ILE A 53 4.88 9.55 16.22
N MET A 54 4.78 10.87 16.16
CA MET A 54 5.78 11.80 16.71
C MET A 54 5.18 12.51 17.92
N GLY A 55 5.99 12.70 18.98
CA GLY A 55 5.55 13.29 20.26
C GLY A 55 5.19 12.25 21.32
N GLU A 56 5.18 12.68 22.59
CA GLU A 56 4.77 11.89 23.75
C GLU A 56 3.52 12.52 24.39
N GLY A 57 2.55 11.70 24.82
CA GLY A 57 1.33 12.17 25.47
C GLY A 57 0.25 12.69 24.51
N ASP A 58 -0.54 13.68 24.97
CA ASP A 58 -1.72 14.21 24.28
C ASP A 58 -1.39 14.99 22.98
N ASP A 59 -0.14 15.39 22.77
CA ASP A 59 0.32 16.11 21.58
C ASP A 59 0.85 15.18 20.46
N SER A 60 0.50 13.89 20.50
CA SER A 60 0.98 12.93 19.50
C SER A 60 0.46 13.28 18.09
N GLN A 61 1.39 13.51 17.15
CA GLN A 61 1.09 13.71 15.74
C GLN A 61 1.23 12.40 14.97
N VAL A 62 0.19 12.04 14.22
CA VAL A 62 0.20 10.88 13.32
C VAL A 62 0.57 11.33 11.91
N SER A 63 1.64 10.75 11.37
CA SER A 63 2.06 10.93 9.97
C SER A 63 2.24 9.57 9.28
N PHE A 64 2.32 9.58 7.94
CA PHE A 64 2.52 8.38 7.14
C PHE A 64 3.72 8.57 6.22
N GLU A 65 4.74 7.76 6.41
CA GLU A 65 5.91 7.68 5.54
C GLU A 65 5.62 6.69 4.41
N LYS A 66 5.83 7.11 3.15
CA LYS A 66 5.54 6.28 1.98
C LYS A 66 6.80 6.00 1.18
N HIS A 67 7.10 4.72 0.94
CA HIS A 67 8.13 4.29 0.00
C HIS A 67 7.44 3.66 -1.20
N LYS A 68 7.73 4.17 -2.40
CA LYS A 68 7.10 3.71 -3.64
C LYS A 68 8.16 3.28 -4.64
N ILE A 69 7.98 2.11 -5.21
CA ILE A 69 8.76 1.61 -6.33
C ILE A 69 7.84 1.23 -7.49
N PHE A 70 8.34 1.39 -8.71
CA PHE A 70 7.66 0.95 -9.93
C PHE A 70 8.45 -0.20 -10.53
N LEU A 71 7.74 -1.24 -10.94
CA LEU A 71 8.31 -2.42 -11.55
C LEU A 71 7.63 -2.64 -12.91
N TYR A 72 8.44 -2.68 -13.96
CA TYR A 72 7.98 -2.87 -15.33
C TYR A 72 8.05 -4.34 -15.73
N LYS A 73 7.24 -4.73 -16.71
CA LYS A 73 7.01 -6.13 -17.08
C LYS A 73 8.29 -6.86 -17.48
N GLU A 74 9.21 -6.18 -18.17
CA GLU A 74 10.50 -6.70 -18.61
C GLU A 74 11.45 -7.10 -17.46
N ASP A 75 11.21 -6.57 -16.25
CA ASP A 75 12.06 -6.79 -15.09
C ASP A 75 11.44 -7.75 -14.06
N PHE A 76 10.21 -8.23 -14.28
CA PHE A 76 9.48 -9.06 -13.30
C PHE A 76 10.28 -10.28 -12.85
N ASP A 77 10.78 -11.08 -13.80
CA ASP A 77 11.48 -12.33 -13.48
C ASP A 77 12.78 -12.07 -12.72
N LYS A 78 13.54 -11.04 -13.13
CA LYS A 78 14.80 -10.66 -12.48
C LYS A 78 14.55 -10.16 -11.06
N PHE A 79 13.54 -9.30 -10.89
CA PHE A 79 13.17 -8.75 -9.59
C PHE A 79 12.66 -9.85 -8.65
N MET A 80 11.76 -10.71 -9.11
CA MET A 80 11.21 -11.82 -8.30
C MET A 80 12.30 -12.80 -7.88
N THR A 81 13.24 -13.11 -8.77
CA THR A 81 14.39 -13.97 -8.44
C THR A 81 15.24 -13.35 -7.33
N GLY A 82 15.65 -12.09 -7.50
CA GLY A 82 16.47 -11.39 -6.50
C GLY A 82 15.75 -11.21 -5.16
N LEU A 83 14.45 -10.91 -5.19
CA LEU A 83 13.63 -10.79 -3.99
C LEU A 83 13.53 -12.13 -3.24
N THR A 84 13.27 -13.23 -3.96
CA THR A 84 13.16 -14.56 -3.37
C THR A 84 14.48 -14.98 -2.72
N GLN A 85 15.60 -14.82 -3.43
CA GLN A 85 16.94 -15.12 -2.90
C GLN A 85 17.27 -14.30 -1.64
N ALA A 86 16.90 -13.02 -1.61
CA ALA A 86 17.11 -12.18 -0.44
C ALA A 86 16.28 -12.63 0.78
N ILE A 87 15.03 -13.04 0.54
CA ILE A 87 14.14 -13.58 1.60
C ILE A 87 14.68 -14.92 2.12
N GLU A 88 15.05 -15.84 1.23
CA GLU A 88 15.64 -17.13 1.58
C GLU A 88 16.90 -16.96 2.42
N TYR A 89 17.80 -16.05 2.02
CA TYR A 89 19.00 -15.75 2.79
C TYR A 89 18.68 -15.27 4.22
N ILE A 90 17.68 -14.40 4.40
CA ILE A 90 17.25 -13.94 5.73
C ILE A 90 16.71 -15.11 6.55
N ASN A 91 15.87 -15.94 5.95
CA ASN A 91 15.24 -17.09 6.61
C ASN A 91 16.29 -18.12 7.07
N ASP A 92 17.29 -18.41 6.24
CA ASP A 92 18.37 -19.34 6.58
C ASP A 92 19.22 -18.83 7.75
N GLN A 93 19.45 -17.52 7.83
CA GLN A 93 20.27 -16.92 8.90
C GLN A 93 19.52 -16.74 10.21
N GLN A 94 18.22 -16.43 10.17
CA GLN A 94 17.45 -16.01 11.36
C GLN A 94 16.42 -17.05 11.83
N GLY A 95 16.23 -18.14 11.09
CA GLY A 95 15.15 -19.10 11.32
C GLY A 95 13.79 -18.54 10.91
N HIS A 96 12.91 -19.41 10.44
CA HIS A 96 11.58 -19.01 9.94
C HIS A 96 10.67 -18.58 11.11
N ILE A 97 10.42 -17.28 11.28
CA ILE A 97 9.40 -16.78 12.23
C ILE A 97 8.04 -16.80 11.51
N VAL A 98 7.36 -17.95 11.53
CA VAL A 98 5.94 -18.00 11.17
C VAL A 98 5.15 -17.51 12.38
N LYS A 99 4.62 -16.29 12.33
CA LYS A 99 3.54 -15.90 13.22
C LYS A 99 2.25 -16.51 12.66
N GLU A 100 1.71 -17.50 13.37
CA GLU A 100 0.29 -17.85 13.29
C GLU A 100 -0.53 -16.58 13.55
N GLU A 101 -1.17 -16.04 12.52
CA GLU A 101 -2.25 -15.07 12.71
C GLU A 101 -3.52 -15.88 13.03
N GLU A 102 -4.02 -15.68 14.25
CA GLU A 102 -5.33 -16.14 14.69
C GLU A 102 -6.40 -15.70 13.68
N LEU A 103 -7.05 -16.68 13.07
CA LEU A 103 -8.33 -16.52 12.40
C LEU A 103 -9.39 -16.20 13.46
N THR A 104 -9.72 -14.93 13.66
CA THR A 104 -11.05 -14.55 14.13
C THR A 104 -11.86 -14.10 12.93
N GLU A 105 -12.66 -15.03 12.42
CA GLU A 105 -13.81 -14.74 11.56
C GLU A 105 -14.75 -13.79 12.29
N GLU A 106 -15.00 -12.59 11.74
CA GLU A 106 -16.33 -11.98 11.82
C GLU A 106 -16.69 -11.39 10.46
N VAL A 107 -17.70 -12.01 9.86
CA VAL A 107 -18.33 -11.67 8.59
C VAL A 107 -19.52 -10.73 8.87
N GLN A 108 -19.37 -9.45 8.48
CA GLN A 108 -20.33 -8.56 7.77
C GLN A 108 -21.68 -8.16 8.45
N PRO A 109 -22.25 -6.95 8.19
CA PRO A 109 -22.53 -6.46 6.84
C PRO A 109 -22.26 -4.99 6.50
N THR A 110 -22.15 -4.81 5.18
CA THR A 110 -22.29 -3.60 4.39
C THR A 110 -23.53 -2.80 4.76
N ASP A 111 -23.37 -1.51 5.05
CA ASP A 111 -24.42 -0.52 4.80
C ASP A 111 -23.79 0.78 4.28
N GLU A 112 -24.33 1.23 3.15
CA GLU A 112 -24.01 2.47 2.47
C GLU A 112 -24.26 3.66 3.39
N ILE A 113 -23.21 4.39 3.79
CA ILE A 113 -23.38 5.68 4.44
C ILE A 113 -23.31 6.77 3.36
N LYS A 114 -24.48 7.14 2.83
CA LYS A 114 -24.68 8.43 2.14
C LYS A 114 -24.71 9.52 3.20
N ILE A 115 -23.76 10.46 3.12
CA ILE A 115 -23.77 11.68 3.93
C ILE A 115 -24.09 12.82 2.96
N ASP A 116 -25.37 13.19 2.88
CA ASP A 116 -25.78 14.50 2.40
C ASP A 116 -25.58 15.48 3.56
N ILE A 117 -24.65 16.42 3.41
CA ILE A 117 -24.55 17.60 4.27
C ILE A 117 -24.79 18.81 3.37
N ASP A 118 -26.00 19.34 3.46
CA ASP A 118 -26.35 20.71 3.05
C ASP A 118 -25.75 21.69 4.07
N PHE A 119 -25.07 22.72 3.56
CA PHE A 119 -24.71 23.91 4.33
C PHE A 119 -25.55 25.07 3.78
N GLU A 120 -26.45 25.60 4.61
CA GLU A 120 -26.96 26.97 4.52
C GLU A 120 -25.87 27.99 4.87
#